data_AF-A0AAU5YFR4-F1
#
_entry.id   AF-A0AAU5YFR4-F1
#
_cell.length_a   1.000
_cell.length_b   1.000
_cell.length_c   1.000
_cell.angle_alpha   90.00
_cell.angle_beta   90.00
_cell.angle_gamma   90.00
#
_symmetry.space_group_name_H-M   'P 1'
#
loop_
_entity.id
_entity.type
_entity.pdbx_description
1 polymer ?
#
loop_
_entity_poly.entity_id
_entity_poly.type
_entity_poly.pdbx_seq_one_letter_code
_entity_poly.pdbx_strand_id
1 'polypeptide(L)'
;MRYAIITDDGELTHADDKLDWDAVIGPEGKARVHLPHLAVAGWVNDVGLCFPERYPRNITGSCVLAALGAPIQPYAGAVVFTGWNLENAALGLLEIESLPQPVTTLDMVHGNVLKAIAGQTPRDFSPSWAEQIREIAEHARTASTPGITIRTVKL
;
A
#
# COMPACT_ATOMS: atom_id res chain seq x y z
N MET A 1 -13.69 -11.49 7.06
CA MET A 1 -12.37 -11.68 6.42
C MET A 1 -11.39 -10.88 7.25
N ARG A 2 -10.17 -11.39 7.50
CA ARG A 2 -9.15 -10.58 8.16
C ARG A 2 -8.39 -9.73 7.15
N TYR A 3 -8.29 -8.44 7.42
CA TYR A 3 -7.50 -7.50 6.62
C TYR A 3 -6.88 -6.44 7.52
N ALA A 4 -5.91 -5.72 6.98
CA ALA A 4 -5.29 -4.58 7.63
C ALA A 4 -5.38 -3.34 6.73
N ILE A 5 -5.43 -2.15 7.32
CA ILE A 5 -5.49 -0.88 6.60
C ILE A 5 -4.38 0.01 7.14
N ILE A 6 -3.58 0.58 6.24
CA ILE A 6 -2.82 1.79 6.54
C ILE A 6 -3.67 2.97 6.09
N THR A 7 -4.20 3.73 7.03
CA THR A 7 -4.96 4.96 6.77
C THR A 7 -4.06 6.02 6.15
N ASP A 8 -4.66 7.10 5.62
CA ASP A 8 -3.92 8.16 4.95
C ASP A 8 -2.94 8.92 5.85
N ASP A 9 -3.23 9.01 7.15
CA ASP A 9 -2.32 9.51 8.19
C ASP A 9 -1.20 8.51 8.58
N GLY A 10 -1.25 7.30 8.05
CA GLY A 10 -0.25 6.26 8.24
C GLY A 10 -0.48 5.33 9.43
N GLU A 11 -1.61 5.41 10.13
CA GLU A 11 -1.97 4.46 11.18
C GLU A 11 -2.27 3.07 10.59
N LEU A 12 -1.75 2.01 11.22
CA LEU A 12 -2.05 0.62 10.85
C LEU A 12 -3.16 0.07 11.75
N THR A 13 -4.27 -0.34 11.14
CA THR A 13 -5.42 -0.96 11.83
C THR A 13 -5.70 -2.34 11.27
N HIS A 14 -6.24 -3.24 12.10
CA HIS A 14 -6.64 -4.60 11.73
C HIS A 14 -8.13 -4.78 11.96
N ALA A 15 -8.79 -5.53 11.08
CA ALA A 15 -10.22 -5.80 11.18
C ALA A 15 -10.57 -7.22 10.78
N ASP A 16 -11.58 -7.77 11.44
CA ASP A 16 -12.13 -9.11 11.25
C ASP A 16 -13.59 -9.05 10.78
N ASP A 17 -13.84 -8.41 9.64
CA ASP A 17 -15.20 -8.16 9.15
C ASP A 17 -15.31 -8.31 7.61
N LYS A 18 -16.48 -8.01 7.05
CA LYS A 18 -16.67 -7.78 5.63
C LYS A 18 -16.03 -6.43 5.27
N LEU A 19 -15.07 -6.46 4.36
CA LEU A 19 -14.43 -5.25 3.86
C LEU A 19 -15.37 -4.50 2.91
N ASP A 20 -15.74 -3.29 3.29
CA ASP A 20 -16.42 -2.32 2.42
C ASP A 20 -15.38 -1.58 1.57
N TRP A 21 -15.16 -2.07 0.35
CA TRP A 21 -14.15 -1.53 -0.55
C TRP A 21 -14.44 -0.08 -0.97
N ASP A 22 -15.69 0.26 -1.21
CA ASP A 22 -16.06 1.60 -1.72
C ASP A 22 -15.89 2.65 -0.61
N ALA A 23 -16.17 2.27 0.63
CA ALA A 23 -15.95 3.12 1.79
C ALA A 23 -14.45 3.30 2.11
N VAL A 24 -13.65 2.25 2.00
CA VAL A 24 -12.23 2.26 2.42
C VAL A 24 -11.29 2.75 1.31
N ILE A 25 -11.40 2.18 0.10
CA ILE A 25 -10.53 2.53 -1.04
C ILE A 25 -11.15 3.65 -1.87
N GLY A 26 -12.47 3.64 -2.03
CA GLY A 26 -13.18 4.58 -2.89
C GLY A 26 -13.93 3.87 -4.03
N PRO A 27 -15.01 4.49 -4.53
CA PRO A 27 -15.89 3.91 -5.55
C PRO A 27 -15.25 3.86 -6.94
N GLU A 28 -14.11 4.50 -7.17
CA GLU A 28 -13.40 4.49 -8.46
C GLU A 28 -12.72 3.15 -8.73
N GLY A 29 -12.61 2.29 -7.71
CA GLY A 29 -12.09 0.95 -7.82
C GLY A 29 -10.72 0.76 -7.19
N LYS A 30 -10.39 -0.52 -7.00
CA LYS A 30 -9.14 -0.96 -6.37
C LYS A 30 -8.17 -1.51 -7.39
N ALA A 31 -6.92 -1.09 -7.30
CA ALA A 31 -5.80 -1.70 -7.99
C ALA A 31 -5.03 -2.61 -7.04
N ARG A 32 -4.66 -3.80 -7.51
CA ARG A 32 -3.82 -4.73 -6.74
C ARG A 32 -2.36 -4.29 -6.85
N VAL A 33 -1.72 -4.10 -5.71
CA VAL A 33 -0.27 -3.97 -5.58
C VAL A 33 0.33 -5.35 -5.32
N HIS A 34 1.15 -5.81 -6.25
CA HIS A 34 1.81 -7.12 -6.14
C HIS A 34 2.96 -7.06 -5.12
N LEU A 35 2.91 -7.97 -4.14
CA LEU A 35 3.95 -8.14 -3.12
C LEU A 35 4.66 -9.47 -3.35
N PRO A 36 5.83 -9.46 -4.01
CA PRO A 36 6.49 -10.69 -4.40
C PRO A 36 6.91 -11.50 -3.16
N HIS A 37 6.82 -12.83 -3.28
CA HIS A 37 7.22 -13.78 -2.24
C HIS A 37 6.38 -13.78 -0.96
N LEU A 38 5.24 -13.08 -0.94
CA LEU A 38 4.29 -13.06 0.17
C LEU A 38 2.93 -13.61 -0.26
N ALA A 39 2.28 -14.36 0.62
CA ALA A 39 0.86 -14.74 0.48
C ALA A 39 -0.07 -13.59 0.91
N VAL A 40 0.28 -12.36 0.52
CA VAL A 40 -0.39 -11.11 0.89
C VAL A 40 -0.51 -10.24 -0.36
N ALA A 41 -1.63 -9.55 -0.52
CA ALA A 41 -1.82 -8.53 -1.56
C ALA A 41 -2.07 -7.17 -0.91
N GLY A 42 -1.45 -6.13 -1.47
CA GLY A 42 -1.80 -4.74 -1.20
C GLY A 42 -2.88 -4.27 -2.17
N TRP A 43 -3.69 -3.32 -1.75
CA TRP A 43 -4.74 -2.71 -2.56
C TRP A 43 -4.79 -1.20 -2.30
N VAL A 44 -4.93 -0.45 -3.38
CA VAL A 44 -4.97 1.02 -3.38
C VAL A 44 -6.06 1.49 -4.33
N ASN A 45 -6.46 2.77 -4.26
CA ASN A 45 -7.37 3.35 -5.25
C ASN A 45 -6.67 3.40 -6.62
N ASP A 46 -7.31 2.84 -7.65
CA ASP A 46 -6.74 2.71 -9.00
C ASP A 46 -6.39 4.07 -9.62
N VAL A 47 -7.17 5.09 -9.32
CA VAL A 47 -7.03 6.44 -9.85
C VAL A 47 -6.82 7.47 -8.75
N GLY A 48 -6.43 7.05 -7.54
CA GLY A 48 -6.36 7.93 -6.37
C GLY A 48 -5.45 9.13 -6.60
N LEU A 49 -4.34 8.93 -7.31
CA LEU A 49 -3.42 10.00 -7.69
C LEU A 49 -4.07 11.10 -8.55
N CYS A 50 -5.13 10.80 -9.29
CA CYS A 50 -5.84 11.78 -10.12
C CYS A 50 -6.76 12.70 -9.29
N PHE A 51 -7.03 12.36 -8.03
CA PHE A 51 -7.92 13.12 -7.13
C PHE A 51 -7.22 13.43 -5.79
N PRO A 52 -6.13 14.22 -5.78
CA PRO A 52 -5.30 14.44 -4.60
C PRO A 52 -6.01 15.13 -3.42
N GLU A 53 -7.09 15.87 -3.69
CA GLU A 53 -7.93 16.49 -2.65
C GLU A 53 -8.77 15.46 -1.88
N ARG A 54 -9.12 14.35 -2.53
CA ARG A 54 -9.92 13.26 -1.95
C ARG A 54 -9.05 12.14 -1.41
N TYR A 55 -7.95 11.85 -2.11
CA TYR A 55 -6.99 10.82 -1.77
C TYR A 55 -5.62 11.48 -1.57
N PRO A 56 -5.34 11.99 -0.36
CA PRO A 56 -4.01 12.47 -0.04
C PRO A 56 -2.98 11.33 -0.18
N ARG A 57 -1.72 11.69 -0.39
CA ARG A 57 -0.66 10.69 -0.53
C ARG A 57 -0.39 9.99 0.79
N ASN A 58 -0.36 8.68 0.73
CA ASN A 58 -0.08 7.85 1.89
C ASN A 58 1.41 7.50 1.94
N ILE A 59 2.18 8.37 2.60
CA ILE A 59 3.64 8.26 2.66
C ILE A 59 4.05 6.96 3.36
N THR A 60 3.44 6.69 4.52
CA THR A 60 3.71 5.48 5.31
C THR A 60 3.34 4.23 4.53
N GLY A 61 2.15 4.19 3.93
CA GLY A 61 1.69 3.08 3.11
C GLY A 61 2.59 2.83 1.91
N SER A 62 3.07 3.89 1.24
CA SER A 62 4.01 3.78 0.12
C SER A 62 5.34 3.18 0.54
N CYS A 63 5.90 3.62 1.68
CA CYS A 63 7.12 3.06 2.25
C CYS A 63 6.95 1.60 2.69
N VAL A 64 5.81 1.24 3.29
CA VAL A 64 5.52 -0.14 3.69
C VAL A 64 5.42 -1.05 2.47
N LEU A 65 4.69 -0.64 1.44
CA LEU A 65 4.60 -1.42 0.19
C LEU A 65 5.98 -1.63 -0.43
N ALA A 66 6.80 -0.58 -0.51
CA ALA A 66 8.17 -0.68 -1.03
C ALA A 66 9.05 -1.60 -0.18
N ALA A 67 8.96 -1.52 1.16
CA ALA A 67 9.68 -2.39 2.09
C ALA A 67 9.26 -3.87 1.97
N LEU A 68 8.01 -4.13 1.55
CA LEU A 68 7.49 -5.46 1.23
C LEU A 68 7.79 -5.90 -0.22
N GLY A 69 8.57 -5.12 -0.97
CA GLY A 69 9.03 -5.46 -2.32
C GLY A 69 8.13 -4.99 -3.46
N ALA A 70 7.13 -4.14 -3.17
CA ALA A 70 6.36 -3.50 -4.24
C ALA A 70 7.21 -2.49 -5.02
N PRO A 71 6.83 -2.15 -6.26
CA PRO A 71 7.39 -1.00 -6.97
C PRO A 71 7.23 0.30 -6.15
N ILE A 72 8.29 1.12 -6.14
CA ILE A 72 8.29 2.44 -5.50
C ILE A 72 7.36 3.36 -6.30
N GLN A 73 6.24 3.73 -5.68
CA GLN A 73 5.26 4.66 -6.24
C GLN A 73 4.62 5.51 -5.12
N PRO A 74 4.20 6.76 -5.43
CA PRO A 74 3.49 7.63 -4.48
C PRO A 74 2.01 7.20 -4.36
N TYR A 75 1.71 6.13 -3.63
CA TYR A 75 0.34 5.66 -3.50
C TYR A 75 -0.55 6.68 -2.77
N ALA A 76 -1.82 6.78 -3.18
CA ALA A 76 -2.79 7.73 -2.65
C ALA A 76 -3.96 7.03 -1.95
N GLY A 77 -4.45 7.65 -0.87
CA GLY A 77 -5.52 7.12 -0.04
C GLY A 77 -5.09 5.96 0.87
N ALA A 78 -6.06 5.26 1.42
CA ALA A 78 -5.80 4.10 2.28
C ALA A 78 -5.14 2.96 1.49
N VAL A 79 -4.23 2.23 2.14
CA VAL A 79 -3.65 0.99 1.62
C VAL A 79 -4.23 -0.18 2.38
N VAL A 80 -4.90 -1.11 1.69
CA VAL A 80 -5.50 -2.29 2.32
C VAL A 80 -4.65 -3.52 2.05
N PHE A 81 -4.45 -4.36 3.06
CA PHE A 81 -3.74 -5.63 2.97
C PHE A 81 -4.68 -6.80 3.22
N THR A 82 -4.66 -7.78 2.34
CA THR A 82 -5.43 -9.03 2.46
C THR A 82 -4.51 -10.23 2.30
N GLY A 83 -4.94 -11.41 2.75
CA GLY A 83 -4.31 -12.67 2.34
C GLY A 83 -4.47 -12.87 0.84
N TRP A 84 -3.55 -13.64 0.24
CA TRP A 84 -3.56 -13.94 -1.18
C TRP A 84 -3.14 -15.38 -1.44
N ASN A 85 -4.01 -16.16 -2.09
CA ASN A 85 -3.71 -17.54 -2.46
C ASN A 85 -2.91 -17.58 -3.77
N LEU A 86 -1.61 -17.80 -3.67
CA LEU A 86 -0.72 -17.91 -4.84
C LEU A 86 -0.91 -19.22 -5.61
N GLU A 87 -1.39 -20.29 -4.97
CA GLU A 87 -1.61 -21.59 -5.63
C GLU A 87 -2.72 -21.48 -6.69
N ASN A 88 -3.72 -20.66 -6.40
CA ASN A 88 -4.84 -20.40 -7.31
C ASN A 88 -4.48 -19.46 -8.47
N ALA A 89 -3.38 -18.69 -8.36
CA ALA A 89 -2.90 -17.85 -9.44
C ALA A 89 -2.50 -18.67 -10.68
N ALA A 90 -1.92 -19.87 -10.50
CA ALA A 90 -1.58 -20.78 -11.59
C ALA A 90 -2.81 -21.34 -12.34
N LEU A 91 -3.98 -21.31 -11.69
CA LEU A 91 -5.26 -21.71 -12.26
C LEU A 91 -6.02 -20.54 -12.91
N GLY A 92 -5.41 -19.35 -12.95
CA GLY A 92 -6.06 -18.12 -13.41
C GLY A 92 -7.13 -17.58 -12.44
N LEU A 93 -7.15 -18.09 -11.20
CA LEU A 93 -8.10 -17.69 -10.17
C LEU A 93 -7.48 -16.60 -9.29
N LEU A 94 -8.24 -15.52 -9.05
CA LEU A 94 -7.88 -14.42 -8.16
C LEU A 94 -8.62 -14.63 -6.83
N GLU A 95 -7.97 -15.23 -5.84
CA GLU A 95 -8.61 -15.50 -4.55
C GLU A 95 -8.04 -14.63 -3.43
N ILE A 96 -8.89 -13.73 -2.94
CA ILE A 96 -8.66 -12.90 -1.76
C ILE A 96 -8.92 -13.76 -0.52
N GLU A 97 -7.94 -13.86 0.36
CA GLU A 97 -8.04 -14.62 1.60
C GLU A 97 -7.91 -13.71 2.83
N SER A 98 -8.18 -14.29 4.01
CA SER A 98 -7.91 -13.61 5.27
C SER A 98 -6.41 -13.60 5.56
N LEU A 99 -5.90 -12.52 6.15
CA LEU A 99 -4.52 -12.49 6.64
C LEU A 99 -4.26 -13.59 7.70
N PRO A 100 -3.05 -14.19 7.71
CA PRO A 100 -2.68 -15.20 8.71
C PRO A 100 -2.61 -14.58 10.11
N GLN A 101 -2.75 -15.42 11.15
CA GLN A 101 -2.62 -14.98 12.54
C GLN A 101 -1.37 -15.60 13.19
N PRO A 102 -0.47 -14.80 13.79
CA PRO A 102 -0.46 -13.32 13.82
C PRO A 102 0.07 -12.67 12.53
N VAL A 103 -0.27 -11.40 12.27
CA VAL A 103 0.21 -10.62 11.10
C VAL A 103 1.58 -9.97 11.37
N THR A 104 2.49 -10.72 11.99
CA THR A 104 3.75 -10.19 12.57
C THR A 104 4.63 -9.43 11.58
N THR A 105 4.71 -9.91 10.33
CA THR A 105 5.55 -9.26 9.30
C THR A 105 5.07 -7.86 8.98
N LEU A 106 3.76 -7.65 8.85
CA LEU A 106 3.20 -6.33 8.52
C LEU A 106 3.41 -5.34 9.66
N ASP A 107 3.10 -5.74 10.90
CA ASP A 107 3.28 -4.91 12.09
C ASP A 107 4.75 -4.51 12.29
N MET A 108 5.66 -5.47 12.11
CA MET A 108 7.10 -5.24 12.20
C MET A 108 7.59 -4.26 11.13
N VAL A 109 7.21 -4.47 9.87
CA VAL A 109 7.62 -3.61 8.76
C VAL A 109 7.07 -2.19 8.94
N HIS A 110 5.79 -2.06 9.30
CA HIS A 110 5.16 -0.77 9.58
C HIS A 110 5.89 -0.01 10.70
N GLY A 111 6.13 -0.66 11.85
CA GLY A 111 6.86 -0.04 12.96
C GLY A 111 8.29 0.38 12.61
N ASN A 112 8.99 -0.39 11.77
CA ASN A 112 10.34 -0.05 11.31
C ASN A 112 10.34 1.09 10.29
N VAL A 113 9.34 1.15 9.41
CA VAL A 113 9.13 2.27 8.49
C VAL A 113 8.86 3.56 9.25
N LEU A 114 7.97 3.54 10.25
CA LEU A 114 7.69 4.73 11.08
C LEU A 114 8.95 5.27 11.77
N LYS A 115 9.77 4.38 12.34
CA LYS A 115 11.07 4.75 12.93
C LYS A 115 11.99 5.40 11.90
N ALA A 116 12.11 4.83 10.70
CA ALA A 116 12.96 5.37 9.64
C ALA A 116 12.51 6.75 9.17
N ILE A 117 11.20 6.93 8.96
CA ILE A 117 10.58 8.22 8.61
C ILE A 117 10.83 9.26 9.70
N ALA A 118 10.78 8.86 10.98
CA ALA A 118 11.09 9.71 12.11
C ALA A 118 12.60 9.99 12.31
N GLY A 119 13.46 9.60 11.36
CA GLY A 119 14.90 9.86 11.40
C GLY A 119 15.70 8.84 12.22
N GLN A 120 15.07 7.78 12.72
CA GLN A 120 15.75 6.73 13.50
C GLN A 120 16.25 5.61 12.58
N THR A 121 17.14 4.76 13.09
CA THR A 121 17.52 3.50 12.44
C THR A 121 16.95 2.36 13.25
N PRO A 122 16.05 1.54 12.69
CA PRO A 122 15.53 0.38 13.40
C PRO A 122 16.64 -0.61 13.77
N ARG A 123 16.47 -1.29 14.91
CA ARG A 123 17.50 -2.18 15.49
C ARG A 123 17.97 -3.27 14.51
N ASP A 124 17.06 -3.84 13.75
CA ASP A 124 17.32 -4.98 12.89
C ASP A 124 17.67 -4.58 11.44
N PHE A 125 17.83 -3.28 11.17
CA PHE A 125 18.08 -2.74 9.84
C PHE A 125 19.33 -1.87 9.79
N SER A 126 19.97 -1.81 8.61
CA SER A 126 21.14 -0.96 8.40
C SER A 126 20.76 0.53 8.33
N PRO A 127 21.70 1.44 8.61
CA PRO A 127 21.52 2.87 8.34
C PRO A 127 21.13 3.16 6.89
N SER A 128 21.72 2.45 5.93
CA SER A 128 21.42 2.60 4.50
C SER A 128 19.98 2.22 4.15
N TRP A 129 19.39 1.23 4.83
CA TRP A 129 17.98 0.90 4.66
C TRP A 129 17.09 2.04 5.17
N ALA A 130 17.41 2.59 6.35
CA ALA A 130 16.65 3.71 6.91
C ALA A 130 16.74 4.97 6.03
N GLU A 131 17.90 5.23 5.42
CA GLU A 131 18.10 6.28 4.42
C GLU A 131 17.25 6.04 3.17
N GLN A 132 17.26 4.84 2.61
CA GLN A 132 16.41 4.49 1.46
C GLN A 132 14.92 4.70 1.76
N ILE A 133 14.44 4.33 2.95
CA ILE A 133 13.05 4.57 3.34
C ILE A 133 12.74 6.07 3.42
N ARG A 134 13.68 6.89 3.92
CA ARG A 134 13.50 8.36 3.94
C ARG A 134 13.47 8.95 2.53
N GLU A 135 14.31 8.47 1.63
CA GLU A 135 14.31 8.87 0.21
C GLU A 135 12.99 8.50 -0.46
N ILE A 136 12.48 7.28 -0.23
CA ILE A 136 11.18 6.84 -0.72
C ILE A 136 10.05 7.70 -0.14
N ALA A 137 10.10 8.02 1.15
CA ALA A 137 9.11 8.88 1.79
C ALA A 137 9.10 10.29 1.17
N GLU A 138 10.29 10.83 0.87
CA GLU A 138 10.42 12.13 0.24
C GLU A 138 9.96 12.13 -1.22
N HIS A 139 10.28 11.06 -1.96
CA HIS A 139 9.74 10.85 -3.29
C HIS A 139 8.21 10.78 -3.25
N ALA A 140 7.63 10.01 -2.33
CA ALA A 140 6.18 9.91 -2.18
C ALA A 140 5.56 11.29 -1.90
N ARG A 141 6.18 12.13 -1.05
CA ARG A 141 5.72 13.49 -0.77
C ARG A 141 5.76 14.41 -1.98
N THR A 142 6.80 14.32 -2.79
CA THR A 142 7.15 15.38 -3.77
C THR A 142 6.99 14.99 -5.23
N ALA A 143 6.75 13.71 -5.54
CA ALA A 143 6.53 13.24 -6.90
C ALA A 143 5.48 14.11 -7.62
N SER A 144 5.54 14.25 -8.94
CA SER A 144 4.48 14.94 -9.66
C SER A 144 3.19 14.12 -9.65
N THR A 145 2.05 14.79 -9.51
CA THR A 145 0.77 14.14 -9.70
C THR A 145 0.58 13.82 -11.19
N PRO A 146 0.32 12.56 -11.59
CA PRO A 146 0.08 12.23 -12.99
C PRO A 146 -1.14 12.99 -13.52
N GLY A 147 -0.99 13.62 -14.67
CA GLY A 147 -2.09 14.30 -15.36
C GLY A 147 -2.81 13.37 -16.33
N ILE A 148 -4.13 13.53 -16.45
CA ILE A 148 -4.92 12.88 -17.50
C ILE A 148 -5.01 13.84 -18.68
N THR A 149 -4.64 13.36 -19.88
CA THR A 149 -4.92 14.09 -21.13
C THR A 149 -6.09 13.42 -21.84
N ILE A 150 -7.26 14.07 -21.84
CA ILE A 150 -8.43 13.61 -22.61
C ILE A 150 -8.29 14.12 -24.05
N ARG A 151 -8.20 13.21 -25.03
CA ARG A 151 -8.24 13.57 -26.46
C ARG A 151 -9.60 13.20 -27.03
N THR A 152 -10.35 14.19 -27.49
CA THR A 152 -11.59 13.96 -28.24
C THR A 152 -11.22 13.53 -29.66
N VAL A 153 -11.50 12.28 -30.00
CA VAL A 153 -11.39 11.80 -31.39
C VAL A 153 -12.71 12.13 -32.09
N LYS A 154 -12.67 12.92 -33.16
CA LYS A 154 -13.80 13.03 -34.09
C LYS A 154 -13.81 11.75 -34.94
N LEU A 155 -14.88 10.97 -34.82
CA LEU A 155 -15.20 9.86 -35.71
C LEU A 155 -15.75 10.41 -37.03
#